data_AF-A0A919TQM3-F1
#
_entry.id   AF-A0A919TQM3-F1
#
_cell.length_a   1.000
_cell.length_b   1.000
_cell.length_c   1.000
_cell.angle_alpha   90.00
_cell.angle_beta   90.00
_cell.angle_gamma   90.00
#
_symmetry.space_group_name_H-M   'P 1'
#
loop_
_entity.id
_entity.type
_entity.pdbx_description
1 polymer ?
#
loop_
_entity_poly.entity_id
_entity_poly.type
_entity_poly.pdbx_seq_one_letter_code
_entity_poly.pdbx_strand_id
1 'polypeptide(L)'
;MTDRFDPNIPPTGPTDPAIQGEFTGIVGITERPAIGKSNLVVDGSKPFEIDVSWHIFGNLTPLWLTALSVRTKDWVVTAYAESQGPGDEVLLGTVNVPVRGPNFSQDEAYRAKIRVPANTLPEEDPGNRTQSGVYKIIVTTFLDSDLGPVGYDMMGYAEGPIIKVEDPR
;
A
#
# COMPACT_ATOMS: atom_id res chain seq x y z
N MET A 1 -13.16 -4.73 -2.42
CA MET A 1 -11.88 -4.18 -1.91
C MET A 1 -12.22 -3.61 -0.55
N THR A 2 -11.54 -4.06 0.51
CA THR A 2 -11.73 -3.50 1.85
C THR A 2 -10.57 -2.54 2.08
N ASP A 3 -10.74 -1.29 1.67
CA ASP A 3 -9.83 -0.21 1.96
C ASP A 3 -10.26 0.50 3.24
N ARG A 4 -9.29 0.87 4.07
CA ARG A 4 -9.53 1.62 5.29
C ARG A 4 -8.44 2.66 5.46
N PHE A 5 -8.83 3.85 5.90
CA PHE A 5 -7.93 4.85 6.43
C PHE A 5 -8.35 5.21 7.84
N ASP A 6 -7.38 5.57 8.67
CA ASP A 6 -7.53 6.12 10.01
C ASP A 6 -6.56 7.31 10.13
N PRO A 7 -6.98 8.50 10.61
CA PRO A 7 -8.34 8.88 10.94
C PRO A 7 -9.23 8.93 9.69
N ASN A 8 -10.49 8.54 9.85
CA ASN A 8 -11.55 8.76 8.87
C ASN A 8 -12.71 9.47 9.55
N ILE A 9 -12.72 10.80 9.42
CA ILE A 9 -13.72 11.71 9.99
C ILE A 9 -14.59 12.18 8.81
N PRO A 10 -15.72 11.50 8.53
CA PRO A 10 -16.63 11.93 7.47
C PRO A 10 -17.39 13.21 7.89
N PRO A 11 -17.79 14.06 6.94
CA PRO A 11 -18.58 15.24 7.27
C PRO A 11 -19.98 14.83 7.77
N THR A 12 -20.43 15.37 8.91
CA THR A 12 -21.81 15.22 9.40
C THR A 12 -22.76 16.32 8.90
N GLY A 13 -22.22 17.28 8.14
CA GLY A 13 -22.87 18.50 7.71
C GLY A 13 -21.96 19.27 6.74
N PRO A 14 -22.50 20.26 6.00
CA PRO A 14 -21.81 20.89 4.87
C PRO A 14 -20.57 21.71 5.25
N THR A 15 -20.41 22.06 6.52
CA THR A 15 -19.27 22.83 7.04
C THR A 15 -18.45 22.06 8.06
N ASP A 16 -18.78 20.80 8.30
CA ASP A 16 -18.18 20.04 9.39
C ASP A 16 -16.73 19.69 9.05
N PRO A 17 -15.83 19.70 10.04
CA PRO A 17 -14.46 19.26 9.84
C PRO A 17 -14.44 17.80 9.38
N ALA A 18 -13.78 17.54 8.26
CA ALA A 18 -13.69 16.24 7.63
C ALA A 18 -12.27 15.99 7.11
N ILE A 19 -11.78 14.78 7.37
CA ILE A 19 -10.55 14.22 6.78
C ILE A 19 -10.81 12.75 6.53
N GLN A 20 -10.54 12.32 5.32
CA GLN A 20 -10.75 10.96 4.86
C GLN A 20 -9.57 10.56 3.98
N GLY A 21 -9.37 9.27 3.81
CA GLY A 21 -8.42 8.74 2.85
C GLY A 21 -8.98 7.50 2.18
N GLU A 22 -8.54 7.26 0.95
CA GLU A 22 -8.83 6.02 0.24
C GLU A 22 -7.65 5.62 -0.64
N PHE A 23 -7.54 4.32 -0.89
CA PHE A 23 -6.62 3.81 -1.91
C PHE A 23 -7.31 3.92 -3.27
N THR A 24 -6.75 4.74 -4.15
CA THR A 24 -7.23 4.88 -5.53
C THR A 24 -6.71 3.76 -6.42
N GLY A 25 -5.83 2.91 -5.91
CA GLY A 25 -5.54 1.59 -6.46
C GLY A 25 -4.49 0.81 -5.67
N ILE A 26 -4.62 -0.53 -5.68
CA ILE A 26 -3.47 -1.40 -5.52
C ILE A 26 -3.40 -2.44 -6.66
N VAL A 27 -2.20 -2.53 -7.22
CA VAL A 27 -1.58 -3.65 -7.96
C VAL A 27 -1.97 -3.80 -9.44
N GLY A 28 -1.28 -3.01 -10.27
CA GLY A 28 -0.61 -3.65 -11.40
C GLY A 28 0.61 -4.38 -10.85
N ILE A 29 0.64 -5.72 -10.87
CA ILE A 29 1.95 -6.39 -10.84
C ILE A 29 2.48 -6.27 -12.24
N THR A 30 3.54 -5.48 -12.38
CA THR A 30 4.17 -5.30 -13.67
C THR A 30 5.45 -6.12 -13.71
N GLU A 31 5.31 -7.37 -14.12
CA GLU A 31 6.46 -8.12 -14.63
C GLU A 31 6.78 -7.62 -16.05
N ARG A 32 8.05 -7.52 -16.43
CA ARG A 32 8.41 -7.03 -17.77
C ARG A 32 9.14 -8.10 -18.58
N PRO A 33 8.71 -8.38 -19.82
CA PRO A 33 7.56 -7.80 -20.54
C PRO A 33 6.21 -8.41 -20.10
N ALA A 34 5.19 -7.57 -19.83
CA ALA A 34 3.81 -8.03 -19.57
C ALA A 34 2.89 -7.77 -20.77
N ILE A 35 1.95 -8.69 -20.99
CA ILE A 35 0.79 -8.46 -21.87
C ILE A 35 -0.33 -7.87 -21.00
N GLY A 36 -0.63 -6.58 -21.16
CA GLY A 36 -1.70 -5.89 -20.41
C GLY A 36 -1.20 -5.04 -19.25
N LYS A 37 -2.13 -4.62 -18.37
CA LYS A 37 -1.86 -3.66 -17.28
C LYS A 37 -1.42 -4.31 -15.96
N SER A 38 -1.60 -5.62 -15.81
CA SER A 38 -1.26 -6.38 -14.61
C SER A 38 -1.22 -7.87 -14.98
N ASN A 39 -0.39 -8.66 -14.29
CA ASN A 39 -0.43 -10.12 -14.35
C ASN A 39 -0.76 -10.69 -12.97
N LEU A 40 -1.66 -11.67 -12.91
CA LEU A 40 -1.94 -12.42 -11.68
C LEU A 40 -1.01 -13.61 -11.51
N VAL A 41 -0.26 -13.96 -12.55
CA VAL A 41 0.83 -14.93 -12.50
C VAL A 41 2.15 -14.18 -12.56
N VAL A 42 3.05 -14.45 -11.62
CA VAL A 42 4.38 -13.84 -11.57
C VAL A 42 5.45 -14.92 -11.65
N ASP A 43 6.47 -14.67 -12.45
CA ASP A 43 7.69 -15.47 -12.50
C ASP A 43 8.55 -15.16 -11.27
N GLY A 44 8.57 -16.11 -10.33
CA GLY A 44 9.32 -15.98 -9.08
C GLY A 44 10.83 -15.76 -9.29
N SER A 45 11.38 -16.10 -10.45
CA SER A 45 12.79 -15.88 -10.78
C SER A 45 13.10 -14.45 -11.23
N LYS A 46 12.08 -13.61 -11.44
CA LYS A 46 12.22 -12.22 -11.91
C LYS A 46 11.74 -11.23 -10.85
N PRO A 47 12.30 -10.01 -10.83
CA PRO A 47 11.75 -8.94 -10.01
C PRO A 47 10.46 -8.41 -10.64
N PHE A 48 9.53 -7.96 -9.79
CA PHE A 48 8.30 -7.29 -10.21
C PHE A 48 8.07 -6.00 -9.41
N GLU A 49 7.16 -5.15 -9.90
CA GLU A 49 6.78 -3.90 -9.24
C GLU A 49 5.33 -3.96 -8.75
N ILE A 50 5.09 -3.38 -7.57
CA ILE A 50 3.77 -3.10 -7.03
C ILE A 50 3.52 -1.59 -7.11
N ASP A 51 2.56 -1.19 -7.93
CA ASP A 51 2.08 0.19 -8.01
C ASP A 51 1.00 0.44 -6.94
N VAL A 52 1.20 1.49 -6.14
CA VAL A 52 0.31 1.90 -5.04
C VAL A 52 -0.09 3.36 -5.25
N SER A 53 -1.37 3.69 -5.16
CA SER A 53 -1.86 5.07 -5.18
C SER A 53 -2.94 5.28 -4.13
N TRP A 54 -2.86 6.42 -3.43
CA TRP A 54 -3.83 6.81 -2.41
C TRP A 54 -3.99 8.33 -2.43
N HIS A 55 -5.07 8.83 -1.84
CA HIS A 55 -5.24 10.24 -1.62
C HIS A 55 -5.92 10.52 -0.28
N ILE A 56 -5.66 11.71 0.25
CA ILE A 56 -6.23 12.23 1.50
C ILE A 56 -7.06 13.45 1.16
N PHE A 57 -8.33 13.46 1.53
CA PHE A 57 -9.28 14.50 1.15
C PHE A 57 -10.17 14.99 2.29
N GLY A 58 -10.65 16.22 2.18
CA GLY A 58 -11.47 16.89 3.18
C GLY A 58 -10.98 18.29 3.54
N ASN A 59 -11.83 19.07 4.18
CA ASN A 59 -11.49 20.45 4.56
C ASN A 59 -10.41 20.54 5.66
N LEU A 60 -10.17 19.46 6.41
CA LEU A 60 -9.09 19.36 7.38
C LEU A 60 -7.76 18.91 6.78
N THR A 61 -7.73 18.35 5.57
CA THR A 61 -6.52 17.84 4.93
C THR A 61 -5.35 18.82 4.98
N PRO A 62 -5.52 20.12 4.60
CA PRO A 62 -4.41 21.05 4.64
C PRO A 62 -3.84 21.24 6.05
N LEU A 63 -4.73 21.37 7.05
CA LEU A 63 -4.33 21.60 8.43
C LEU A 63 -3.62 20.37 9.02
N TRP A 64 -4.18 19.19 8.78
CA TRP A 64 -3.67 17.93 9.32
C TRP A 64 -2.30 17.60 8.72
N LEU A 65 -2.18 17.65 7.38
CA LEU A 65 -0.92 17.37 6.70
C LEU A 65 0.13 18.44 7.00
N THR A 66 -0.26 19.72 7.16
CA THR A 66 0.67 20.76 7.64
C THR A 66 1.25 20.36 8.99
N ALA A 67 0.42 19.99 9.96
CA ALA A 67 0.85 19.63 11.30
C ALA A 67 1.78 18.41 11.30
N LEU A 68 1.43 17.35 10.56
CA LEU A 68 2.27 16.14 10.46
C LEU A 68 3.58 16.40 9.71
N SER A 69 3.55 17.22 8.66
CA SER A 69 4.72 17.50 7.80
C SER A 69 5.86 18.24 8.50
N VAL A 70 5.62 18.84 9.69
CA VAL A 70 6.63 19.59 10.44
C VAL A 70 7.81 18.68 10.81
N ARG A 71 7.53 17.48 11.30
CA ARG A 71 8.54 16.52 11.78
C ARG A 71 8.59 15.23 10.97
N THR A 72 7.45 14.75 10.50
CA THR A 72 7.36 13.59 9.61
C THR A 72 7.45 14.05 8.17
N LYS A 73 8.47 13.59 7.42
CA LYS A 73 8.72 14.08 6.06
C LYS A 73 8.17 13.16 4.98
N ASP A 74 7.98 11.89 5.31
CA ASP A 74 7.60 10.86 4.37
C ASP A 74 6.46 10.00 4.92
N TRP A 75 5.58 9.59 4.01
CA TRP A 75 4.76 8.39 4.16
C TRP A 75 5.65 7.16 4.08
N VAL A 76 5.49 6.22 5.01
CA VAL A 76 6.09 4.89 4.94
C VAL A 76 5.09 3.97 4.26
N VAL A 77 5.40 3.50 3.05
CA VAL A 77 4.56 2.57 2.29
C VAL A 77 5.19 1.19 2.33
N THR A 78 4.45 0.20 2.83
CA THR A 78 4.94 -1.16 2.99
C THR A 78 4.00 -2.15 2.33
N ALA A 79 4.55 -3.15 1.62
CA ALA A 79 3.80 -4.23 1.01
C ALA A 79 4.17 -5.57 1.65
N TYR A 80 3.16 -6.40 1.87
CA TYR A 80 3.26 -7.75 2.41
C TYR A 80 2.56 -8.75 1.48
N ALA A 81 2.95 -10.00 1.57
CA ALA A 81 2.28 -11.14 0.96
C ALA A 81 1.78 -12.08 2.06
N GLU A 82 0.48 -12.36 2.05
CA GLU A 82 -0.18 -13.34 2.91
C GLU A 82 -0.39 -14.64 2.11
N SER A 83 0.27 -15.72 2.54
CA SER A 83 0.12 -17.05 1.92
C SER A 83 -1.35 -17.51 1.98
N GLN A 84 -1.90 -17.88 0.82
CA GLN A 84 -3.22 -18.50 0.75
C GLN A 84 -3.06 -20.02 0.87
N GLY A 85 -3.27 -20.53 2.08
CA GLY A 85 -2.98 -21.92 2.43
C GLY A 85 -1.76 -22.02 3.34
N PRO A 86 -0.88 -23.02 3.16
CA PRO A 86 0.32 -23.15 4.00
C PRO A 86 1.41 -22.16 3.58
N GLY A 87 2.09 -21.54 4.54
CA GLY A 87 3.23 -20.66 4.26
C GLY A 87 3.27 -19.45 5.18
N ASP A 88 4.37 -18.72 5.09
CA ASP A 88 4.63 -17.55 5.92
C ASP A 88 4.01 -16.28 5.32
N GLU A 89 3.88 -15.26 6.15
CA GLU A 89 3.69 -13.88 5.70
C GLU A 89 5.05 -13.26 5.37
N VAL A 90 5.16 -12.61 4.20
CA VAL A 90 6.44 -12.11 3.69
C VAL A 90 6.38 -10.60 3.48
N LEU A 91 7.38 -9.88 4.00
CA LEU A 91 7.62 -8.48 3.65
C LEU A 91 8.16 -8.39 2.22
N LEU A 92 7.41 -7.73 1.33
CA LEU A 92 7.79 -7.56 -0.08
C LEU A 92 8.68 -6.34 -0.31
N GLY A 93 8.51 -5.30 0.51
CA GLY A 93 9.34 -4.12 0.49
C GLY A 93 8.71 -2.89 1.14
N THR A 94 9.53 -1.86 1.32
CA THR A 94 9.15 -0.58 1.92
C THR A 94 9.71 0.56 1.08
N VAL A 95 8.95 1.64 0.94
CA VAL A 95 9.38 2.87 0.26
C VAL A 95 8.84 4.10 0.99
N ASN A 96 9.66 5.15 1.04
CA ASN A 96 9.29 6.43 1.62
C ASN A 96 8.80 7.38 0.52
N VAL A 97 7.64 8.01 0.73
CA VAL A 97 7.05 8.98 -0.20
C VAL A 97 6.90 10.33 0.50
N PRO A 98 7.56 11.40 0.01
CA PRO A 98 7.46 12.71 0.65
C PRO A 98 6.03 13.22 0.75
N VAL A 99 5.68 13.83 1.89
CA VAL A 99 4.33 14.38 2.13
C VAL A 99 4.07 15.63 1.27
N ARG A 100 5.11 16.36 0.83
CA ARG A 100 5.08 17.55 -0.06
C ARG A 100 4.48 18.84 0.52
N GLY A 101 4.87 19.21 1.74
CA GLY A 101 4.45 20.48 2.36
C GLY A 101 5.22 21.73 1.90
N PRO A 102 4.80 22.93 2.36
CA PRO A 102 3.71 23.18 3.32
C PRO A 102 2.36 23.55 2.66
N ASN A 103 2.32 23.72 1.34
CA ASN A 103 1.13 24.23 0.65
C ASN A 103 0.21 23.08 0.24
N PHE A 104 -0.53 22.55 1.22
CA PHE A 104 -1.50 21.50 1.01
C PHE A 104 -2.86 22.04 0.56
N SER A 105 -3.53 21.27 -0.27
CA SER A 105 -4.90 21.44 -0.73
C SER A 105 -5.86 20.53 0.05
N GLN A 106 -7.15 20.64 -0.26
CA GLN A 106 -8.18 19.78 0.34
C GLN A 106 -8.20 18.36 -0.24
N ASP A 107 -7.35 18.06 -1.23
CA ASP A 107 -7.25 16.75 -1.87
C ASP A 107 -5.80 16.50 -2.31
N GLU A 108 -5.09 15.69 -1.53
CA GLU A 108 -3.67 15.39 -1.72
C GLU A 108 -3.47 13.97 -2.20
N ALA A 109 -2.92 13.83 -3.41
CA ALA A 109 -2.70 12.54 -4.05
C ALA A 109 -1.23 12.09 -4.00
N TYR A 110 -1.04 10.81 -3.73
CA TYR A 110 0.26 10.17 -3.58
C TYR A 110 0.35 8.89 -4.41
N ARG A 111 1.59 8.52 -4.77
CA ARG A 111 1.90 7.29 -5.50
C ARG A 111 3.25 6.75 -5.07
N ALA A 112 3.34 5.44 -4.99
CA ALA A 112 4.56 4.69 -4.72
C ALA A 112 4.73 3.52 -5.70
N LYS A 113 5.99 3.13 -5.91
CA LYS A 113 6.38 1.88 -6.58
C LYS A 113 7.24 1.09 -5.63
N ILE A 114 6.83 -0.13 -5.31
CA ILE A 114 7.61 -1.05 -4.49
C ILE A 114 8.19 -2.11 -5.41
N ARG A 115 9.52 -2.21 -5.45
CA ARG A 115 10.23 -3.23 -6.22
C ARG A 115 10.41 -4.47 -5.35
N VAL A 116 9.83 -5.58 -5.80
CA VAL A 116 10.00 -6.89 -5.17
C VAL A 116 11.15 -7.62 -5.87
N PRO A 117 12.21 -8.01 -5.15
CA PRO A 117 13.31 -8.79 -5.72
C PRO A 117 12.88 -10.16 -6.23
N ALA A 118 13.64 -10.72 -7.16
CA ALA A 118 13.51 -12.12 -7.55
C ALA A 118 13.69 -13.05 -6.34
N ASN A 119 13.02 -14.19 -6.38
CA ASN A 119 13.03 -15.25 -5.36
C ASN A 119 12.52 -14.82 -3.98
N THR A 120 11.78 -13.71 -3.90
CA THR A 120 11.16 -13.26 -2.64
C THR A 120 9.98 -14.15 -2.25
N LEU A 121 9.20 -14.60 -3.23
CA LEU A 121 8.05 -15.45 -3.02
C LEU A 121 8.30 -16.82 -3.67
N PRO A 122 8.15 -17.93 -2.93
CA PRO A 122 8.28 -19.25 -3.51
C PRO A 122 7.06 -19.62 -4.38
N GLU A 123 7.30 -20.35 -5.47
CA GLU A 123 6.29 -21.02 -6.31
C GLU A 123 5.51 -22.08 -5.51
N GLU A 124 4.42 -22.67 -6.02
CA GLU A 124 3.80 -23.82 -5.36
C GLU A 124 4.63 -25.08 -5.61
N ASP A 125 4.92 -25.84 -4.55
CA ASP A 125 5.53 -27.17 -4.67
C ASP A 125 4.59 -28.21 -4.05
N PRO A 126 3.92 -29.05 -4.87
CA PRO A 126 3.06 -30.12 -4.35
C PRO A 126 3.76 -31.12 -3.42
N GLY A 127 5.09 -31.23 -3.51
CA GLY A 127 5.93 -32.01 -2.60
C GLY A 127 6.18 -31.34 -1.25
N ASN A 128 6.01 -30.02 -1.16
CA ASN A 128 6.23 -29.22 0.04
C ASN A 128 4.92 -28.66 0.62
N ARG A 129 4.42 -29.33 1.68
CA ARG A 129 3.15 -28.96 2.32
C ARG A 129 3.18 -27.68 3.14
N THR A 130 4.33 -27.00 3.26
CA THR A 130 4.45 -25.73 3.99
C THR A 130 4.53 -24.52 3.07
N GLN A 131 4.33 -24.71 1.75
CA GLN A 131 4.54 -23.69 0.73
C GLN A 131 3.28 -23.52 -0.11
N SER A 132 2.76 -22.29 -0.23
CA SER A 132 1.50 -22.01 -0.92
C SER A 132 1.72 -21.80 -2.41
N GLY A 133 2.63 -20.90 -2.79
CA GLY A 133 2.72 -20.40 -4.17
C GLY A 133 1.61 -19.45 -4.59
N VAL A 134 0.62 -19.20 -3.73
CA VAL A 134 -0.48 -18.27 -3.96
C VAL A 134 -0.50 -17.24 -2.82
N TYR A 135 -0.48 -15.95 -3.15
CA TYR A 135 -0.31 -14.90 -2.15
C TYR A 135 -1.35 -13.79 -2.34
N LYS A 136 -1.97 -13.35 -1.26
CA LYS A 136 -2.74 -12.10 -1.23
C LYS A 136 -1.80 -10.96 -0.92
N ILE A 137 -1.79 -9.93 -1.76
CA ILE A 137 -0.96 -8.75 -1.55
C ILE A 137 -1.67 -7.79 -0.61
N ILE A 138 -0.97 -7.32 0.41
CA ILE A 138 -1.45 -6.33 1.37
C ILE A 138 -0.54 -5.11 1.29
N VAL A 139 -1.12 -3.91 1.28
CA VAL A 139 -0.33 -2.67 1.32
C VAL A 139 -0.82 -1.76 2.43
N THR A 140 0.13 -1.19 3.15
CA THR A 140 -0.11 -0.17 4.18
C THR A 140 0.61 1.12 3.84
N THR A 141 -0.02 2.25 4.09
CA THR A 141 0.61 3.57 4.12
C THR A 141 0.56 4.09 5.54
N PHE A 142 1.66 4.60 6.07
CA PHE A 142 1.71 5.14 7.42
C PHE A 142 2.37 6.51 7.42
N LEU A 143 1.74 7.47 8.08
CA LEU A 143 2.28 8.79 8.34
C LEU A 143 2.29 9.00 9.84
N ASP A 144 3.47 8.90 10.42
CA ASP A 144 3.72 9.05 11.85
C ASP A 144 3.41 10.48 12.32
N SER A 145 2.93 10.61 13.55
CA SER A 145 2.65 11.87 14.21
C SER A 145 3.51 12.08 15.43
N ASP A 146 4.23 13.21 15.46
CA ASP A 146 4.93 13.70 16.65
C ASP A 146 4.12 14.81 17.35
N LEU A 147 2.79 14.81 17.20
CA LEU A 147 1.88 15.83 17.77
C LEU A 147 1.42 15.50 19.20
N GLY A 148 1.94 14.44 19.82
CA GLY A 148 1.67 14.10 21.22
C GLY A 148 0.85 12.81 21.39
N PRO A 149 -0.42 12.87 21.84
CA PRO A 149 -1.20 11.68 22.16
C PRO A 149 -1.56 10.86 20.90
N VAL A 150 -1.91 9.60 21.11
CA VAL A 150 -2.39 8.70 20.05
C VAL A 150 -3.60 9.28 19.30
N GLY A 151 -3.71 9.00 18.00
CA GLY A 151 -4.86 9.37 17.17
C GLY A 151 -4.61 10.51 16.17
N TYR A 152 -3.37 10.98 16.05
CA TYR A 152 -2.97 11.93 15.00
C TYR A 152 -2.24 11.28 13.82
N ASP A 153 -1.74 10.06 14.01
CA ASP A 153 -1.12 9.27 12.95
C ASP A 153 -2.12 9.03 11.83
N MET A 154 -1.63 8.88 10.60
CA MET A 154 -2.45 8.41 9.51
C MET A 154 -2.02 7.02 9.08
N MET A 155 -2.95 6.08 9.05
CA MET A 155 -2.74 4.74 8.54
C MET A 155 -3.76 4.44 7.45
N GLY A 156 -3.27 4.08 6.28
CA GLY A 156 -4.05 3.43 5.23
C GLY A 156 -3.72 1.95 5.17
N TYR A 157 -4.73 1.13 4.91
CA TYR A 157 -4.60 -0.26 4.53
C TYR A 157 -5.48 -0.56 3.33
N ALA A 158 -4.98 -1.36 2.39
CA ALA A 158 -5.83 -2.00 1.40
C ALA A 158 -5.31 -3.38 0.96
N GLU A 159 -6.27 -4.21 0.57
CA GLU A 159 -6.05 -5.54 0.01
C GLU A 159 -5.92 -5.46 -1.51
N GLY A 160 -4.78 -5.92 -2.00
CA GLY A 160 -4.50 -6.11 -3.41
C GLY A 160 -5.05 -7.46 -3.95
N PRO A 161 -4.66 -7.83 -5.17
CA PRO A 161 -5.04 -9.07 -5.81
C PRO A 161 -4.37 -10.26 -5.13
N ILE A 162 -4.95 -11.42 -5.40
CA ILE A 162 -4.31 -12.70 -5.15
C ILE A 162 -3.49 -13.03 -6.40
N ILE A 163 -2.21 -13.36 -6.19
CA ILE A 163 -1.28 -13.74 -7.24
C ILE A 163 -0.83 -15.18 -7.09
N LYS A 164 -0.47 -15.80 -8.20
CA LYS A 164 0.17 -17.11 -8.29
C LYS A 164 1.62 -16.89 -8.70
N VAL A 165 2.56 -17.44 -7.94
CA VAL A 165 3.96 -17.52 -8.36
C VAL A 165 4.12 -18.81 -9.14
N GLU A 166 4.61 -18.70 -10.37
CA GLU A 166 4.84 -19.82 -11.29
C GLU A 166 6.05 -19.52 -12.16
N ASP A 167 6.99 -20.44 -12.27
CA ASP A 167 8.10 -20.37 -13.21
C ASP A 167 7.66 -20.96 -14.57
N PRO A 168 7.46 -20.14 -15.61
CA PRO A 168 7.04 -20.66 -16.92
C PRO A 168 8.19 -21.41 -17.59
N ARG A 169 8.23 -22.73 -17.38
CA ARG A 169 9.16 -23.66 -18.05
C ARG A 169 8.59 -24.20 -19.36
#